data_AF-A0A811NF13-F1
#
_entry.id   AF-A0A811NF13-F1
#
_cell.length_a   1.000
_cell.length_b   1.000
_cell.length_c   1.000
_cell.angle_alpha   90.00
_cell.angle_beta   90.00
_cell.angle_gamma   90.00
#
_symmetry.space_group_name_H-M   'P 1'
#
loop_
_entity.id
_entity.type
_entity.pdbx_description
1 polymer ?
#
loop_
_entity_poly.entity_id
_entity_poly.type
_entity_poly.pdbx_seq_one_letter_code
_entity_poly.pdbx_strand_id
1 'polypeptide(L)'
;MSTVTCNACNAGFDDKEQRRLHYRSEWHRYNLKRKVAGVPGVTEALFLATQSALAEGSKPASIQCFTAVLFVGRSIGAPKLMSSISTRDHIF
;
A
#
# COMPACT_ATOMS: atom_id res chain seq x y z
N MET A 1 33.45 -9.47 16.57
CA MET A 1 32.72 -9.45 15.29
C MET A 1 31.84 -8.21 15.27
N SER A 2 32.10 -7.28 14.35
CA SER A 2 31.29 -6.06 14.25
C SER A 2 29.96 -6.38 13.62
N THR A 3 28.91 -6.53 14.43
CA THR A 3 27.54 -6.79 13.94
C THR A 3 27.07 -5.59 13.13
N VAL A 4 26.70 -5.84 11.89
CA VAL A 4 26.27 -4.81 10.96
C VAL A 4 24.75 -4.88 10.84
N THR A 5 24.03 -3.86 11.30
CA THR A 5 22.55 -3.88 11.30
C THR A 5 21.94 -2.86 10.35
N CYS A 6 20.71 -3.12 9.90
CA CYS A 6 19.88 -2.17 9.17
C CYS A 6 18.68 -1.72 10.01
N ASN A 7 18.62 -0.45 10.39
CA ASN A 7 17.53 0.11 11.22
C ASN A 7 16.17 0.18 10.52
N ALA A 8 16.12 0.10 9.18
CA ALA A 8 14.85 0.11 8.44
C ALA A 8 14.21 -1.28 8.37
N CYS A 9 15.04 -2.33 8.46
CA CYS A 9 14.61 -3.71 8.26
C CYS A 9 14.80 -4.59 9.50
N ASN A 10 15.44 -4.05 10.55
CA ASN A 10 15.80 -4.74 11.79
C ASN A 10 16.55 -6.06 11.55
N ALA A 11 17.29 -6.15 10.43
CA ALA A 11 18.15 -7.30 10.12
C ALA A 11 19.58 -7.06 10.60
N GLY A 12 20.17 -8.11 11.17
CA GLY A 12 21.60 -8.22 11.43
C GLY A 12 22.30 -8.94 10.28
N PHE A 13 23.50 -8.47 9.96
CA PHE A 13 24.41 -9.02 8.97
C PHE A 13 25.79 -9.22 9.62
N ASP A 14 26.49 -10.24 9.15
CA ASP A 14 27.84 -10.56 9.61
C ASP A 14 28.88 -9.64 8.95
N ASP A 15 28.64 -9.29 7.68
CA ASP A 15 29.56 -8.51 6.87
C ASP A 15 29.01 -7.17 6.38
N LYS A 16 29.92 -6.21 6.18
CA LYS A 16 29.60 -4.92 5.55
C LYS A 16 29.17 -5.08 4.08
N GLU A 17 29.66 -6.11 3.40
CA GLU A 17 29.29 -6.42 2.01
C GLU A 17 27.85 -6.92 1.92
N GLN A 18 27.45 -7.83 2.80
CA GLN A 18 26.06 -8.28 2.92
C GLN A 18 25.11 -7.11 3.17
N ARG A 19 25.49 -6.16 4.04
CA ARG A 19 24.71 -4.92 4.22
C ARG A 19 24.59 -4.12 2.92
N ARG A 20 25.68 -3.94 2.15
CA ARG A 20 25.63 -3.22 0.86
C ARG A 20 24.71 -3.92 -0.15
N LEU A 21 24.73 -5.25 -0.19
CA LEU A 21 23.84 -6.04 -1.03
C LEU A 21 22.39 -5.88 -0.57
N HIS A 22 22.14 -5.93 0.74
CA HIS A 22 20.81 -5.71 1.31
C HIS A 22 20.21 -4.35 0.92
N TYR A 23 20.98 -3.25 0.93
CA TYR A 23 20.49 -1.94 0.48
C TYR A 23 19.98 -1.93 -0.97
N ARG A 24 20.43 -2.87 -1.81
CA ARG A 24 19.97 -3.02 -3.20
C ARG A 24 18.79 -3.98 -3.36
N SER A 25 18.46 -4.74 -2.32
CA SER A 25 17.37 -5.72 -2.33
C SER A 25 15.98 -5.07 -2.39
N GLU A 26 15.02 -5.80 -2.95
CA GLU A 26 13.60 -5.37 -2.98
C GLU A 26 12.99 -5.29 -1.58
N TRP A 27 13.41 -6.18 -0.67
CA TRP A 27 12.95 -6.15 0.72
C TRP A 27 13.30 -4.83 1.42
N HIS A 28 14.53 -4.33 1.24
CA HIS A 28 14.94 -3.03 1.80
C HIS A 28 14.12 -1.87 1.24
N ARG A 29 13.91 -1.86 -0.09
CA ARG A 29 13.11 -0.84 -0.77
C ARG A 29 11.66 -0.85 -0.30
N TYR A 30 11.07 -2.04 -0.11
CA TYR A 30 9.72 -2.22 0.41
C TYR A 30 9.58 -1.66 1.83
N ASN A 31 10.50 -2.01 2.73
CA ASN A 31 10.50 -1.51 4.10
C ASN A 31 10.76 0.00 4.17
N LEU A 32 11.60 0.53 3.30
CA LEU A 32 11.83 1.98 3.21
C LEU A 32 10.55 2.73 2.81
N LYS A 33 9.82 2.23 1.81
CA LYS A 33 8.51 2.80 1.42
C LYS A 33 7.51 2.78 2.56
N ARG A 34 7.43 1.68 3.32
CA ARG A 34 6.56 1.59 4.52
C ARG A 34 6.96 2.60 5.59
N LYS A 35 8.26 2.75 5.85
CA LYS A 35 8.78 3.71 6.82
C LYS A 35 8.45 5.16 6.43
N VAL A 36 8.55 5.49 5.15
CA VAL A 36 8.14 6.82 4.62
C VAL A 36 6.62 7.04 4.80
N ALA A 37 5.82 5.99 4.68
CA ALA A 37 4.38 6.04 4.96
C ALA A 37 4.02 6.00 6.46
N GLY A 38 5.00 6.00 7.37
CA GLY A 38 4.77 5.91 8.82
C GLY A 38 4.33 4.53 9.31
N VAL A 39 4.45 3.49 8.48
CA VAL A 39 4.07 2.11 8.80
C VAL A 39 5.33 1.32 9.18
N PRO A 40 5.26 0.43 10.19
CA PRO A 40 6.40 -0.44 10.52
C PRO A 40 6.81 -1.30 9.32
N GLY A 41 8.12 -1.49 9.17
CA GLY A 41 8.70 -2.44 8.22
C GLY A 41 8.33 -3.88 8.57
N VAL A 42 8.43 -4.78 7.59
CA VAL A 42 8.16 -6.21 7.75
C VAL A 42 9.45 -7.02 7.79
N THR A 43 9.39 -8.18 8.43
CA THR A 43 10.47 -9.16 8.40
C THR A 43 10.61 -9.80 7.02
N GLU A 44 11.76 -10.37 6.75
CA GLU A 44 12.04 -11.05 5.48
C GLU A 44 11.07 -12.22 5.23
N ALA A 45 10.78 -13.03 6.26
CA ALA A 45 9.83 -14.14 6.16
C ALA A 45 8.43 -13.68 5.71
N LEU A 46 7.94 -12.56 6.27
CA LEU A 46 6.63 -12.01 5.90
C LEU A 46 6.65 -11.42 4.48
N PHE A 47 7.76 -10.78 4.09
CA PHE A 47 7.95 -10.27 2.75
C PHE A 47 7.96 -11.40 1.70
N LEU A 48 8.65 -12.51 1.96
CA LEU A 48 8.67 -13.69 1.09
C LEU A 48 7.28 -14.34 0.98
N ALA A 49 6.57 -14.52 2.10
CA ALA A 49 5.21 -15.06 2.09
C ALA A 49 4.23 -14.17 1.30
N THR A 50 4.41 -12.85 1.36
CA THR A 50 3.61 -11.91 0.56
C THR A 50 3.97 -12.00 -0.91
N GLN A 51 5.27 -12.11 -1.25
CA GLN A 51 5.71 -12.26 -2.64
C GLN A 51 5.20 -13.56 -3.28
N SER A 52 5.21 -14.68 -2.56
CA SER A 52 4.65 -15.94 -3.06
C SER A 52 3.14 -15.81 -3.30
N ALA A 53 2.42 -15.12 -2.42
CA ALA A 53 0.98 -14.87 -2.61
C ALA A 53 0.68 -13.92 -3.78
N LEU A 54 1.58 -12.96 -4.07
CA LEU A 54 1.44 -12.05 -5.22
C LEU A 54 1.69 -12.75 -6.56
N ALA A 55 2.59 -13.75 -6.58
CA ALA A 55 2.82 -14.57 -7.78
C ALA A 55 1.55 -15.35 -8.19
N GLU A 56 0.66 -15.62 -7.24
CA GLU A 56 -0.63 -16.28 -7.47
C GLU A 56 -1.76 -15.32 -7.88
N GLY A 57 -1.49 -14.03 -8.05
CA GLY A 57 -2.36 -13.13 -8.83
C GLY A 57 -3.54 -12.49 -8.09
N SER A 58 -3.30 -11.78 -6.97
CA SER A 58 -4.31 -10.87 -6.41
C SER A 58 -3.95 -9.39 -6.65
N LYS A 59 -4.89 -8.65 -7.25
CA LYS A 59 -4.78 -7.22 -7.55
C LYS A 59 -4.56 -6.45 -6.24
N PRO A 60 -3.64 -5.46 -6.18
CA PRO A 60 -3.55 -4.62 -5.00
C PRO A 60 -4.89 -3.90 -4.83
N ALA A 61 -5.58 -4.18 -3.72
CA ALA A 61 -6.70 -3.41 -3.24
C ALA A 61 -6.19 -2.02 -2.81
N SER A 62 -5.75 -1.23 -3.78
CA SER A 62 -5.49 0.19 -3.59
C SER A 62 -6.84 0.89 -3.58
N ILE A 63 -7.27 1.27 -2.37
CA ILE A 63 -8.15 2.41 -2.12
C ILE A 63 -9.58 2.23 -2.64
N GLN A 64 -10.37 1.41 -1.94
CA GLN A 64 -11.81 1.64 -1.83
C GLN A 64 -12.26 1.39 -0.38
N CYS A 65 -12.00 2.36 0.52
CA CYS A 65 -12.59 2.41 1.86
C CYS A 65 -12.58 3.87 2.40
N PHE A 66 -13.18 4.82 1.66
CA PHE A 66 -13.68 6.07 2.25
C PHE A 66 -15.16 6.33 1.95
N THR A 67 -15.85 5.41 1.29
CA THR A 67 -17.31 5.44 1.21
C THR A 67 -17.88 4.41 2.18
N ALA A 68 -18.69 4.90 3.12
CA ALA A 68 -19.52 4.17 4.08
C ALA A 68 -18.92 3.85 5.46
N VAL A 69 -18.61 4.90 6.23
CA VAL A 69 -19.09 4.95 7.62
C VAL A 69 -20.03 6.14 7.74
N LEU A 70 -21.30 5.83 7.54
CA LEU A 70 -22.47 6.39 8.21
C LEU A 70 -22.35 7.85 8.68
N PHE A 71 -23.04 8.71 7.93
CA PHE A 71 -23.71 9.92 8.40
C PHE A 71 -24.27 9.72 9.82
N VAL A 72 -23.54 10.19 10.83
CA VAL A 72 -24.16 10.62 12.08
C VAL A 72 -24.63 12.06 11.84
N GLY A 73 -25.93 12.25 12.02
CA GLY A 73 -26.70 13.37 11.49
C GLY A 73 -26.13 14.77 11.76
N ARG A 74 -25.99 15.53 10.68
CA ARG A 74 -25.93 16.99 10.70
C ARG A 74 -26.64 17.49 9.44
N SER A 75 -27.86 17.96 9.63
CA SER A 75 -28.72 18.55 8.61
C SER A 75 -28.12 19.87 8.11
N ILE A 76 -27.60 19.90 6.88
CA ILE A 76 -27.34 21.15 6.16
C ILE A 76 -27.63 20.96 4.66
N GLY A 77 -28.72 21.60 4.22
CA GLY A 77 -28.95 22.19 2.89
C GLY A 77 -28.63 21.41 1.62
N ALA A 78 -29.68 20.95 0.92
CA ALA A 78 -29.60 20.52 -0.48
C ALA A 78 -29.24 21.69 -1.42
N PRO A 79 -28.46 21.42 -2.48
CA PRO A 79 -28.85 21.97 -3.79
C PRO A 79 -28.83 20.93 -4.92
N LYS A 80 -30.03 20.77 -5.50
CA LYS A 80 -30.39 20.39 -6.88
C LYS A 80 -29.62 19.26 -7.59
N LEU A 81 -30.30 18.12 -7.57
CA LEU A 81 -30.34 17.07 -8.59
C LEU A 81 -30.34 17.64 -10.02
N MET A 82 -29.26 17.42 -10.78
CA MET A 82 -29.30 17.50 -12.24
C MET A 82 -29.32 16.08 -12.79
N SER A 83 -30.53 15.59 -12.97
CA SER A 83 -30.86 14.40 -13.75
C SER A 83 -30.52 14.62 -15.23
N SER A 84 -29.51 13.93 -15.74
CA SER A 84 -29.36 13.78 -17.20
C SER A 84 -30.21 12.59 -17.63
N ILE A 85 -31.49 12.87 -17.89
CA ILE A 85 -32.44 11.94 -18.47
C ILE A 85 -32.03 11.69 -19.92
N SER A 86 -31.69 10.43 -20.20
CA SER A 86 -31.59 9.87 -21.54
C SER A 86 -32.95 9.98 -22.24
N THR A 87 -33.02 10.86 -23.23
CA THR A 87 -34.04 10.94 -24.28
C THR A 87 -33.33 11.67 -25.43
N ARG A 88 -33.41 11.28 -26.69
CA ARG A 88 -34.45 10.52 -27.39
C ARG A 88 -33.89 10.20 -28.78
N ASP A 89 -34.37 9.11 -29.35
CA ASP A 89 -34.26 8.79 -30.76
C ASP A 89 -34.60 10.00 -31.64
N HIS A 90 -33.75 10.27 -32.63
CA HIS A 90 -34.13 11.00 -33.83
C HIS A 90 -33.92 10.09 -35.03
N ILE A 91 -35.03 9.48 -35.43
CA ILE A 91 -35.32 9.06 -36.79
C ILE A 91 -35.35 10.32 -37.66
N PHE A 92 -34.39 10.42 -38.59
CA PHE A 92 -34.64 10.71 -40.01
C PHE A 92 -33.44 10.24 -40.83
#